data_AF-A0A0D2Y7I5-F1
#
_entry.id   AF-A0A0D2Y7I5-F1
#
_cell.length_a   1.000
_cell.length_b   1.000
_cell.length_c   1.000
_cell.angle_alpha   90.00
_cell.angle_beta   90.00
_cell.angle_gamma   90.00
#
_symmetry.space_group_name_H-M   'P 1'
#
loop_
_entity.id
_entity.type
_entity.pdbx_description
1 polymer ?
#
loop_
_entity_poly.entity_id
_entity_poly.type
_entity_poly.pdbx_seq_one_letter_code
_entity_poly.pdbx_strand_id
1 'polypeptide(L)'
;MFIQPIPMYPANPGDHWDHAGGNEEIDSICFFFQDGDQKAVFTGDTLFTGGCGRFFEGTAEEMHVALNKHLASLPDDTVVFPGHEYTRSNAKFAISVSQSEPVQQLLSFSEANPVTVGKYTIGHEKVAQKSYGVD
;
A
#
# COMPACT_ATOMS: atom_id res chain seq x y z
N MET A 1 -13.29 18.23 4.87
CA MET A 1 -12.24 17.27 5.22
C MET A 1 -12.76 16.20 6.19
N PHE A 2 -12.74 14.95 5.74
CA PHE A 2 -13.05 13.72 6.48
C PHE A 2 -11.78 12.89 6.61
N ILE A 3 -11.54 12.28 7.78
CA ILE A 3 -10.38 11.43 8.06
C ILE A 3 -10.88 10.14 8.68
N GLN A 4 -10.44 9.00 8.16
CA GLN A 4 -10.81 7.68 8.64
C GLN A 4 -9.54 6.83 8.87
N PRO A 5 -9.30 6.33 10.10
CA PRO A 5 -8.29 5.31 10.33
C PRO A 5 -8.76 3.97 9.75
N ILE A 6 -7.84 3.23 9.15
CA ILE A 6 -8.03 1.90 8.58
C ILE A 6 -7.05 0.98 9.29
N PRO A 7 -7.48 0.24 10.33
CA PRO A 7 -6.64 -0.76 10.96
C PRO A 7 -6.35 -1.87 9.95
N MET A 8 -5.08 -2.28 9.84
CA MET A 8 -4.68 -3.29 8.86
C MET A 8 -4.80 -4.72 9.39
N TYR A 9 -4.95 -4.86 10.71
CA TYR A 9 -5.05 -6.13 11.43
C TYR A 9 -6.24 -6.10 12.40
N PRO A 10 -6.87 -7.25 12.69
CA PRO A 10 -7.90 -7.33 13.71
C PRO A 10 -7.31 -7.00 15.09
N ALA A 11 -8.01 -6.17 15.88
CA ALA A 11 -7.63 -5.96 17.27
C ALA A 11 -7.71 -7.29 18.04
N ASN A 12 -6.62 -7.76 18.64
CA ASN A 12 -6.71 -8.95 19.48
C ASN A 12 -7.38 -8.58 20.81
N PRO A 13 -8.26 -9.44 21.34
CA PRO A 13 -8.82 -9.25 22.68
C PRO A 13 -7.69 -9.29 23.73
N GLY A 14 -7.22 -8.11 24.16
CA GLY A 14 -6.13 -7.98 25.14
C GLY A 14 -5.10 -6.91 24.79
N ASP A 15 -5.10 -6.40 23.56
CA ASP A 15 -4.20 -5.33 23.15
C ASP A 15 -4.69 -4.00 23.75
N HIS A 16 -3.94 -3.51 24.73
CA HIS A 16 -4.10 -2.16 25.24
C HIS A 16 -3.33 -1.21 24.30
N TRP A 17 -3.99 -0.17 23.80
CA TRP A 17 -3.40 0.88 22.96
C TRP A 17 -2.11 1.51 23.52
N ASP A 18 -1.84 1.31 24.81
CA ASP A 18 -0.71 1.87 25.56
C ASP A 18 0.50 0.91 25.69
N HIS A 19 0.45 -0.29 25.11
CA HIS A 19 1.58 -1.21 25.06
C HIS A 19 2.03 -1.44 23.61
N ALA A 20 2.37 -0.34 22.92
CA ALA A 20 3.18 -0.34 21.72
C ALA A 20 4.62 -0.78 22.07
N GLY A 21 4.76 -2.06 22.38
CA GLY A 21 6.02 -2.76 22.59
C GLY A 21 6.65 -3.15 21.26
N GLY A 22 6.96 -2.16 20.43
CA GLY A 22 8.19 -2.19 19.64
C GLY A 22 8.25 -2.97 18.34
N ASN A 23 7.20 -3.20 17.53
CA ASN A 23 7.41 -3.73 16.18
C ASN A 23 6.23 -3.47 15.20
N GLU A 24 6.55 -3.08 13.96
CA GLU A 24 5.83 -2.06 13.18
C GLU A 24 4.58 -2.52 12.41
N GLU A 25 4.21 -3.80 12.47
CA GLU A 25 3.22 -4.37 11.53
C GLU A 25 1.86 -4.70 12.14
N ILE A 26 1.78 -5.39 13.29
CA ILE A 26 0.48 -5.81 13.87
C ILE A 26 -0.38 -4.61 14.28
N ASP A 27 0.25 -3.46 14.59
CA ASP A 27 -0.42 -2.21 14.97
C ASP A 27 -0.52 -1.19 13.82
N SER A 28 -0.24 -1.60 12.57
CA SER A 28 -0.26 -0.67 11.45
C SER A 28 -1.67 -0.12 11.19
N ILE A 29 -1.75 1.21 11.08
CA ILE A 29 -2.97 1.96 10.73
C ILE A 29 -2.67 2.81 9.50
N CYS A 30 -3.46 2.61 8.45
CA CYS A 30 -3.49 3.53 7.31
C CYS A 30 -4.51 4.65 7.57
N PHE A 31 -4.27 5.86 7.05
CA PHE A 31 -5.19 6.99 7.21
C PHE A 31 -5.74 7.42 5.87
N PHE A 32 -7.06 7.27 5.69
CA PHE A 32 -7.78 7.77 4.53
C PHE A 32 -8.30 9.18 4.77
N PHE A 33 -8.06 10.07 3.82
CA PHE A 33 -8.48 11.46 3.81
C PHE A 33 -9.38 11.71 2.61
N GLN A 34 -10.47 12.43 2.83
CA GLN A 34 -11.32 12.92 1.76
C GLN A 34 -11.70 14.39 1.98
N ASP A 35 -11.48 15.22 0.96
CA ASP A 35 -11.92 16.62 0.95
C ASP A 35 -12.56 16.98 -0.39
N GLY A 36 -13.90 17.00 -0.40
CA GLY A 36 -14.67 17.03 -1.63
C GLY A 36 -14.43 15.78 -2.47
N ASP A 37 -14.00 15.97 -3.72
CA ASP A 37 -13.69 14.89 -4.65
C ASP A 37 -12.26 14.35 -4.48
N GLN A 38 -11.39 15.09 -3.78
CA GLN A 38 -9.99 14.70 -3.55
C GLN A 38 -9.89 13.63 -2.46
N LYS A 39 -9.11 12.59 -2.74
CA LYS A 39 -8.93 11.42 -1.86
C LYS A 39 -7.45 11.07 -1.75
N ALA A 40 -7.00 10.77 -0.53
CA ALA A 40 -5.65 10.35 -0.26
C ALA A 40 -5.64 9.24 0.79
N VAL A 41 -4.67 8.34 0.72
CA VAL A 41 -4.39 7.35 1.76
C VAL A 41 -2.92 7.37 2.11
N PHE A 42 -2.62 7.54 3.40
CA PHE A 42 -1.28 7.42 3.95
C PHE A 42 -1.11 6.01 4.47
N THR A 43 -0.17 5.27 3.91
CA THR A 43 -0.09 3.81 4.07
C THR A 43 1.06 3.33 4.94
N GLY A 44 1.90 4.25 5.43
CA GLY A 44 3.12 3.90 6.15
C GLY A 44 3.91 2.85 5.38
N ASP A 45 4.22 1.75 6.05
CA ASP A 45 4.99 0.64 5.50
C ASP A 45 4.12 -0.54 5.07
N THR A 46 2.79 -0.39 5.04
CA THR A 46 1.89 -1.47 4.60
C THR A 46 1.87 -1.59 3.07
N LEU A 47 1.55 -0.50 2.36
CA LEU A 47 1.52 -0.44 0.89
C LEU A 47 2.55 0.56 0.38
N PHE A 48 3.42 0.11 -0.52
CA PHE A 48 4.30 0.94 -1.32
C PHE A 48 3.82 0.96 -2.77
N THR A 49 4.20 1.97 -3.55
CA THR A 49 3.95 1.91 -5.00
C THR A 49 4.67 0.70 -5.60
N GLY A 50 3.90 -0.21 -6.18
CA GLY A 50 4.39 -1.47 -6.75
C GLY A 50 4.92 -2.50 -5.76
N GLY A 51 4.64 -2.37 -4.45
CA GLY A 51 5.16 -3.28 -3.43
C GLY A 51 4.41 -3.20 -2.09
N CYS A 52 4.89 -3.94 -1.09
CA CYS A 52 4.34 -3.92 0.26
C CYS A 52 5.46 -4.01 1.30
N GLY A 53 5.10 -3.77 2.56
CA GLY A 53 5.97 -3.97 3.70
C GLY A 53 6.58 -5.36 3.74
N ARG A 54 7.68 -5.48 4.50
CA ARG A 54 8.14 -6.81 4.93
C ARG A 54 7.13 -7.38 5.93
N PHE A 55 7.32 -8.64 6.31
CA PHE A 55 6.50 -9.34 7.31
C PHE A 55 7.40 -9.64 8.52
N PHE A 56 7.74 -8.62 9.31
CA PHE A 56 8.44 -8.77 10.58
C PHE A 56 7.57 -9.46 11.63
N GLU A 57 6.26 -9.14 11.67
CA GLU A 57 5.37 -9.61 12.74
C GLU A 57 4.02 -10.15 12.27
N GLY A 58 3.63 -9.86 11.02
CA GLY A 58 2.44 -10.42 10.41
C GLY A 58 2.70 -11.68 9.60
N THR A 59 1.62 -12.34 9.20
CA THR A 59 1.60 -13.41 8.22
C THR A 59 1.34 -12.86 6.82
N ALA A 60 1.69 -13.64 5.79
CA ALA A 60 1.38 -13.30 4.41
C ALA A 60 -0.14 -13.19 4.16
N GLU A 61 -0.95 -13.97 4.89
CA GLU A 61 -2.41 -13.92 4.82
C GLU A 61 -2.96 -12.60 5.36
N GLU A 62 -2.44 -12.13 6.50
CA GLU A 62 -2.85 -10.83 7.04
C GLU A 62 -2.46 -9.67 6.13
N MET A 63 -1.23 -9.66 5.57
CA MET A 63 -0.85 -8.66 4.57
C MET A 63 -1.75 -8.76 3.33
N HIS A 64 -2.10 -9.97 2.88
CA HIS A 64 -3.00 -10.12 1.75
C HIS A 64 -4.37 -9.50 2.04
N VAL A 65 -4.93 -9.69 3.24
CA VAL A 65 -6.19 -9.06 3.67
C VAL A 65 -6.04 -7.54 3.73
N ALA A 66 -4.96 -7.05 4.34
CA ALA A 66 -4.63 -5.63 4.43
C ALA A 66 -4.65 -4.95 3.05
N LEU A 67 -3.91 -5.50 2.08
CA LEU A 67 -3.80 -4.94 0.74
C LEU A 67 -5.09 -5.13 -0.08
N ASN A 68 -5.59 -6.36 -0.16
CA ASN A 68 -6.60 -6.75 -1.16
C ASN A 68 -8.04 -6.68 -0.65
N LYS A 69 -8.25 -6.53 0.66
CA LYS A 69 -9.59 -6.33 1.24
C LYS A 69 -9.75 -4.93 1.80
N HIS A 70 -8.80 -4.46 2.62
CA HIS A 70 -8.94 -3.15 3.25
C HIS A 70 -8.56 -2.01 2.30
N LEU A 71 -7.31 -1.93 1.83
CA LEU A 71 -6.89 -0.83 0.94
C LEU A 71 -7.55 -0.90 -0.43
N ALA A 72 -7.72 -2.10 -1.00
CA ALA A 72 -8.43 -2.28 -2.26
C ALA A 72 -9.93 -1.96 -2.18
N SER A 73 -10.53 -1.80 -0.99
CA SER A 73 -11.92 -1.30 -0.89
C SER A 73 -12.04 0.20 -1.14
N LEU A 74 -10.93 0.95 -1.10
CA LEU A 74 -10.93 2.38 -1.34
C LEU A 74 -11.24 2.72 -2.81
N PRO A 75 -11.79 3.92 -3.08
CA PRO A 75 -12.02 4.40 -4.44
C PRO A 75 -10.73 4.43 -5.28
N ASP A 76 -10.83 4.09 -6.56
CA ASP A 76 -9.68 3.93 -7.45
C ASP A 76 -8.88 5.22 -7.67
N ASP A 77 -9.52 6.38 -7.51
CA ASP A 77 -8.91 7.71 -7.62
C ASP A 77 -8.22 8.17 -6.32
N THR A 78 -8.19 7.33 -5.28
CA THR A 78 -7.48 7.63 -4.03
C THR A 78 -5.97 7.61 -4.23
N VAL A 79 -5.32 8.75 -4.04
CA VAL A 79 -3.87 8.89 -4.18
C VAL A 79 -3.14 8.22 -3.02
N VAL A 80 -2.11 7.44 -3.31
CA VAL A 80 -1.33 6.69 -2.30
C VAL A 80 -0.10 7.50 -1.88
N PHE A 81 0.08 7.61 -0.56
CA PHE A 81 1.22 8.24 0.09
C PHE A 81 1.94 7.22 0.98
N PRO A 82 2.93 6.48 0.43
CA PRO A 82 3.74 5.54 1.21
C PRO A 82 4.71 6.23 2.18
N GLY A 83 5.20 5.48 3.17
CA GLY A 83 6.25 5.92 4.10
C GLY A 83 7.62 6.10 3.47
N HIS A 84 7.90 5.39 2.37
CA HIS A 84 9.22 5.34 1.72
C HIS A 84 9.17 5.39 0.19
N GLU A 85 10.23 5.97 -0.39
CA GLU A 85 10.44 6.09 -1.83
C GLU A 85 11.13 4.83 -2.41
N TYR A 86 10.42 3.69 -2.34
CA TYR A 86 10.89 2.38 -2.82
C TYR A 86 10.39 2.00 -4.21
N THR A 87 9.68 2.89 -4.89
CA THR A 87 9.02 2.63 -6.17
C THR A 87 9.97 2.05 -7.22
N ARG A 88 11.19 2.59 -7.35
CA ARG A 88 12.15 2.09 -8.34
C ARG A 88 12.67 0.69 -8.02
N SER A 89 12.96 0.38 -6.76
CA SER A 89 13.37 -0.97 -6.36
C SER A 89 12.23 -1.97 -6.51
N ASN A 90 11.00 -1.56 -6.15
CA ASN A 90 9.80 -2.35 -6.30
C ASN A 90 9.54 -2.66 -7.78
N ALA A 91 9.63 -1.67 -8.67
CA ALA A 91 9.46 -1.85 -10.11
C ALA A 91 10.50 -2.82 -10.71
N LYS A 92 11.76 -2.73 -10.27
CA LYS A 92 12.83 -3.67 -10.67
C LYS A 92 12.59 -5.10 -10.18
N PHE A 93 11.94 -5.27 -9.04
CA PHE A 93 11.53 -6.60 -8.59
C PHE A 93 10.30 -7.08 -9.38
N ALA A 94 9.28 -6.24 -9.52
CA ALA A 94 8.04 -6.54 -10.23
C ALA A 94 8.30 -6.99 -11.67
N ILE A 95 9.20 -6.32 -12.40
CA ILE A 95 9.55 -6.69 -13.78
C ILE A 95 10.17 -8.10 -13.85
N SER A 96 10.86 -8.56 -12.80
CA SER A 96 11.39 -9.93 -12.75
C SER A 96 10.30 -11.00 -12.53
N VAL A 97 9.13 -10.60 -12.01
CA VAL A 97 7.99 -11.47 -11.74
C VAL A 97 6.99 -11.46 -12.90
N SER A 98 6.65 -10.28 -13.42
CA SER A 98 5.68 -10.10 -14.49
C SER A 98 6.14 -9.01 -15.46
N GLN A 99 6.09 -9.32 -16.76
CA GLN A 99 6.40 -8.39 -17.85
C GLN A 99 5.13 -7.72 -18.40
N SER A 100 4.09 -7.59 -17.58
CA SER A 100 2.83 -6.95 -18.00
C SER A 100 3.04 -5.47 -18.35
N GLU A 101 2.14 -4.91 -19.17
CA GLU A 101 2.20 -3.48 -19.52
C GLU A 101 2.19 -2.56 -18.28
N PRO A 102 1.33 -2.75 -17.25
CA PRO A 102 1.36 -1.91 -16.04
C PRO A 102 2.72 -1.92 -15.32
N VAL A 103 3.39 -3.07 -15.28
CA VAL A 103 4.70 -3.21 -14.62
C VAL A 103 5.80 -2.52 -15.43
N GLN A 104 5.78 -2.65 -16.76
CA GLN A 104 6.70 -1.93 -17.64
C GLN A 104 6.52 -0.40 -17.55
N GLN A 105 5.26 0.05 -17.47
CA GLN A 105 4.93 1.46 -17.27
C GLN A 105 5.45 1.97 -15.92
N LEU A 106 5.25 1.21 -14.83
CA LEU A 106 5.78 1.55 -13.51
C LEU A 106 7.30 1.67 -13.51
N LEU A 107 8.00 0.73 -14.15
CA LEU A 107 9.46 0.81 -14.27
C LEU A 107 9.88 2.07 -15.01
N SER A 108 9.34 2.28 -16.21
CA SER A 108 9.65 3.45 -17.04
C SER A 108 9.39 4.76 -16.29
N PHE A 109 8.26 4.84 -15.58
CA PHE A 109 7.91 5.98 -14.74
C PHE A 109 8.92 6.20 -13.62
N SER A 110 9.29 5.14 -12.88
CA SER A 110 10.24 5.24 -11.76
C SER A 110 11.66 5.60 -12.17
N GLU A 111 12.04 5.37 -13.43
CA GLU A 111 13.34 5.78 -13.97
C GLU A 111 13.36 7.22 -14.45
N ALA A 112 12.23 7.71 -14.95
CA ALA A 112 12.09 9.10 -15.40
C ALA A 112 11.84 10.09 -14.25
N ASN A 113 11.43 9.61 -13.06
CA ASN A 113 11.01 10.47 -11.95
C ASN A 113 11.81 10.14 -10.68
N PRO A 114 12.60 11.09 -10.14
CA PRO A 114 13.34 10.88 -8.89
C PRO A 114 12.45 10.88 -7.64
N VAL A 115 11.23 11.42 -7.75
CA VAL A 115 10.21 11.46 -6.69
C VAL A 115 8.90 10.97 -7.27
N THR A 116 8.34 9.92 -6.68
CA THR A 116 7.14 9.22 -7.18
C THR A 116 5.95 9.31 -6.24
N VAL A 117 6.17 9.72 -4.99
CA VAL A 117 5.11 9.91 -3.99
C VAL A 117 3.98 10.80 -4.52
N GLY A 118 2.73 10.40 -4.26
CA GLY A 118 1.54 11.15 -4.65
C GLY A 118 1.22 11.13 -6.15
N LYS A 119 1.82 10.20 -6.92
CA LYS A 119 1.57 10.04 -8.37
C LYS A 119 0.73 8.80 -8.70
N TYR A 120 0.71 7.83 -7.80
CA TYR A 120 -0.04 6.58 -7.96
C TYR A 120 -1.31 6.59 -7.11
N THR A 121 -2.28 5.78 -7.52
CA THR A 121 -3.57 5.66 -6.85
C THR A 121 -3.87 4.20 -6.54
N ILE A 122 -4.87 3.96 -5.69
CA ILE A 122 -5.38 2.62 -5.40
C ILE A 122 -5.79 1.87 -6.68
N GLY A 123 -6.36 2.57 -7.67
CA GLY A 123 -6.69 1.97 -8.97
C GLY A 123 -5.46 1.44 -9.71
N HIS A 124 -4.34 2.18 -9.70
CA HIS A 124 -3.09 1.73 -10.32
C HIS A 124 -2.54 0.48 -9.62
N GLU A 125 -2.55 0.44 -8.28
CA GLU A 125 -2.06 -0.71 -7.52
C GLU A 125 -2.93 -1.96 -7.74
N LYS A 126 -4.26 -1.82 -7.83
CA LYS A 126 -5.17 -2.93 -8.19
C LYS A 126 -4.85 -3.52 -9.57
N VAL A 127 -4.59 -2.66 -10.55
CA VAL A 127 -4.24 -3.10 -11.92
C VAL A 127 -2.90 -3.84 -11.91
N ALA A 128 -1.90 -3.32 -11.18
CA ALA A 128 -0.62 -3.99 -11.04
C ALA A 128 -0.76 -5.35 -10.34
N GLN A 129 -1.52 -5.42 -9.24
CA GLN A 129 -1.76 -6.66 -8.48
C GLN A 129 -2.41 -7.75 -9.32
N LYS A 130 -3.45 -7.42 -10.09
CA LYS A 130 -4.07 -8.36 -11.05
C LYS A 130 -3.06 -8.89 -12.07
N SER A 131 -2.11 -8.06 -12.48
CA SER A 131 -1.07 -8.45 -13.44
C SER A 131 -0.01 -9.40 -12.87
N TYR A 132 0.03 -9.56 -11.54
CA TYR A 132 0.83 -10.59 -10.84
C TYR A 132 0.04 -11.89 -10.62
N GLY A 133 -1.23 -11.97 -11.04
CA GLY A 133 -2.10 -13.12 -10.78
C GLY A 133 -2.67 -13.15 -9.36
N VAL A 134 -2.79 -11.99 -8.71
CA VAL A 134 -3.49 -11.85 -7.43
C VAL A 134 -4.96 -11.51 -7.72
N ASP A 135 -5.87 -12.40 -7.29
CA ASP A 135 -7.33 -12.31 -7.47
C ASP A 135 -8.05 -11.67 -6.27
#